data_AF-A0A401ZIE5-F1
#
_entry.id   AF-A0A401ZIE5-F1
#
_cell.length_a   1.000
_cell.length_b   1.000
_cell.length_c   1.000
_cell.angle_alpha   90.00
_cell.angle_beta   90.00
_cell.angle_gamma   90.00
#
_symmetry.space_group_name_H-M   'P 1'
#
loop_
_entity.id
_entity.type
_entity.pdbx_description
1 polymer ?
#
loop_
_entity_poly.entity_id
_entity_poly.type
_entity_poly.pdbx_seq_one_letter_code
_entity_poly.pdbx_strand_id
1 'polypeptide(L)'
;MQQATQKRELPERMSWARAMIFAIGFFLLAAILVGQIPGYIYNAMTASSLVEFERGTFSLGLICLACFAVIMVIEFLFDPKPVISPVLLAGVGAIVTIVGLAVTVGVSVTGYQSFPSEKTSLLPVLGGRFLWFQANAIDLIAVGLVILFVGLATVFYSVLAMGEKRNPDRRDLGTTPAIRIMLIVSSLLLIFFVYSYNYNPFPASIQPVVLNIVLGISVFLALGAFALRLHYLMRPVRKNTMAGLYAVGALGLAQTGALLLVFWLVAYPLLALLHPLPVLGSYLTNCTRATVIPGSCSFSQDAGYIIDAVITSSFFGAMLAAIWAWKSNRNMVVVGSVVITAVIALTALVMHTSASALPTAMMLCAAILIVATVWSMSARREFAVVGESNLGCLGMWLVMGTCLFVYLSAFAFFSMANFAAEETPPNIPNPINTAGATDAFVMFALFAVLGAIQFFFLARNRYRV
;
A
#
# COMPACT_ATOMS: atom_id res chain seq x y z
N MET A 1 -19.90 -50.23 -13.52
CA MET A 1 -19.91 -49.01 -12.70
C MET A 1 -18.58 -48.93 -11.96
N GLN A 2 -17.62 -48.16 -12.47
CA GLN A 2 -16.39 -47.84 -11.74
C GLN A 2 -16.61 -46.49 -11.06
N GLN A 3 -16.66 -46.51 -9.72
CA GLN A 3 -16.58 -45.28 -8.93
C GLN A 3 -15.26 -44.59 -9.27
N ALA A 4 -15.35 -43.44 -9.93
CA ALA A 4 -14.26 -42.50 -10.02
C ALA A 4 -13.90 -42.10 -8.58
N THR A 5 -12.84 -42.71 -8.03
CA THR A 5 -12.20 -42.23 -6.82
C THR A 5 -11.86 -40.77 -7.05
N GLN A 6 -12.58 -39.89 -6.37
CA GLN A 6 -12.32 -38.48 -6.24
C GLN A 6 -10.82 -38.37 -5.91
N LYS A 7 -10.00 -37.96 -6.89
CA LYS A 7 -8.59 -37.64 -6.64
C LYS A 7 -8.62 -36.54 -5.58
N ARG A 8 -8.38 -36.92 -4.34
CA ARG A 8 -8.11 -36.00 -3.24
C ARG A 8 -7.02 -35.06 -3.78
N GLU A 9 -7.34 -33.78 -3.96
CA GLU A 9 -6.40 -32.79 -4.43
C GLU A 9 -5.15 -32.90 -3.55
N LEU A 10 -4.07 -33.48 -4.10
CA LEU A 10 -2.82 -33.59 -3.39
C LEU A 10 -2.37 -32.16 -3.10
N PRO A 11 -1.98 -31.82 -1.85
CA PRO A 11 -1.51 -30.48 -1.54
C PRO A 11 -0.40 -30.12 -2.52
N GLU A 12 -0.65 -29.07 -3.31
CA GLU A 12 0.26 -28.61 -4.34
C GLU A 12 1.61 -28.25 -3.71
N ARG A 13 2.67 -28.80 -4.29
CA ARG A 13 4.00 -28.83 -3.69
C ARG A 13 4.82 -27.61 -4.16
N MET A 14 5.45 -26.91 -3.22
CA MET A 14 6.25 -25.71 -3.48
C MET A 14 7.71 -26.06 -3.68
N SER A 15 8.33 -25.55 -4.75
CA SER A 15 9.75 -25.82 -5.00
C SER A 15 10.71 -24.79 -4.43
N TRP A 16 11.98 -25.18 -4.34
CA TRP A 16 13.03 -24.35 -3.75
C TRP A 16 13.25 -23.02 -4.49
N ALA A 17 13.23 -23.03 -5.83
CA ALA A 17 13.30 -21.80 -6.62
C ALA A 17 12.08 -20.90 -6.38
N ARG A 18 10.93 -21.50 -6.05
CA ARG A 18 9.68 -20.81 -5.79
C ARG A 18 9.65 -20.11 -4.44
N ALA A 19 10.08 -20.82 -3.40
CA ALA A 19 10.30 -20.26 -2.07
C ALA A 19 11.22 -19.03 -2.07
N MET A 20 12.21 -19.02 -2.94
CA MET A 20 13.23 -17.98 -3.05
C MET A 20 12.71 -16.68 -3.66
N ILE A 21 12.00 -16.75 -4.80
CA ILE A 21 11.35 -15.59 -5.43
C ILE A 21 10.26 -15.03 -4.50
N PHE A 22 9.58 -15.91 -3.77
CA PHE A 22 8.56 -15.53 -2.82
C PHE A 22 9.13 -14.82 -1.59
N ALA A 23 10.21 -15.32 -1.00
CA ALA A 23 10.88 -14.68 0.15
C ALA A 23 11.42 -13.28 -0.20
N ILE A 24 12.00 -13.11 -1.39
CA ILE A 24 12.50 -11.81 -1.87
C ILE A 24 11.35 -10.83 -2.16
N GLY A 25 10.25 -11.31 -2.74
CA GLY A 25 9.07 -10.46 -2.97
C GLY A 25 8.42 -10.03 -1.65
N PHE A 26 8.20 -10.98 -0.74
CA PHE A 26 7.65 -10.69 0.57
C PHE A 26 8.58 -9.77 1.38
N PHE A 27 9.90 -9.86 1.20
CA PHE A 27 10.86 -8.89 1.75
C PHE A 27 10.62 -7.48 1.25
N LEU A 28 10.55 -7.25 -0.06
CA LEU A 28 10.38 -5.90 -0.60
C LEU A 28 9.05 -5.31 -0.11
N LEU A 29 8.01 -6.14 -0.04
CA LEU A 29 6.71 -5.74 0.50
C LEU A 29 6.75 -5.49 2.02
N ALA A 30 7.41 -6.35 2.78
CA ALA A 30 7.58 -6.20 4.23
C ALA A 30 8.46 -4.99 4.58
N ALA A 31 9.52 -4.72 3.83
CA ALA A 31 10.39 -3.58 4.01
C ALA A 31 9.62 -2.26 3.84
N ILE A 32 8.74 -2.19 2.85
CA ILE A 32 7.84 -1.04 2.68
C ILE A 32 6.83 -0.97 3.83
N LEU A 33 6.19 -2.10 4.18
CA LEU A 33 5.16 -2.19 5.22
C LEU A 33 5.65 -1.88 6.65
N VAL A 34 6.91 -2.21 6.94
CA VAL A 34 7.47 -2.20 8.30
C VAL A 34 8.45 -1.05 8.48
N GLY A 35 9.20 -0.69 7.43
CA GLY A 35 10.19 0.37 7.49
C GLY A 35 9.59 1.76 7.24
N GLN A 36 8.73 1.89 6.24
CA GLN A 36 8.27 3.21 5.78
C GLN A 36 6.95 3.64 6.42
N ILE A 37 5.97 2.73 6.53
CA ILE A 37 4.62 3.10 7.02
C ILE A 37 4.61 3.44 8.52
N PRO A 38 5.21 2.63 9.41
CA PRO A 38 5.18 2.92 10.84
C PRO A 38 5.97 4.20 11.16
N GLY A 39 7.15 4.37 10.56
CA GLY A 39 7.93 5.62 10.64
C GLY A 39 7.16 6.84 10.14
N TYR A 40 6.42 6.73 9.04
CA TYR A 40 5.56 7.82 8.57
C TYR A 40 4.44 8.14 9.57
N ILE A 41 3.74 7.13 10.10
CA ILE A 41 2.65 7.33 11.07
C ILE A 41 3.18 7.99 12.34
N TYR A 42 4.32 7.52 12.83
CA TYR A 42 5.02 8.14 13.96
C TYR A 42 5.32 9.62 13.71
N ASN A 43 5.84 9.95 12.52
CA ASN A 43 6.15 11.33 12.14
C ASN A 43 4.90 12.21 12.04
N ALA A 44 3.82 11.70 11.43
CA ALA A 44 2.55 12.41 11.34
C ALA A 44 1.88 12.63 12.71
N MET A 45 2.05 11.69 13.64
CA MET A 45 1.50 11.77 15.00
C MET A 45 2.25 12.76 15.89
N THR A 46 3.58 12.79 15.78
CA THR A 46 4.46 13.60 16.63
C THR A 46 4.71 15.00 16.07
N ALA A 47 4.32 15.25 14.81
CA ALA A 47 4.33 16.58 14.22
C ALA A 47 3.55 17.59 15.06
N SER A 48 3.99 18.84 15.06
CA SER A 48 3.49 19.94 15.92
C SER A 48 2.02 20.32 15.70
N SER A 49 1.32 19.66 14.77
CA SER A 49 -0.11 19.81 14.53
C SER A 49 -0.79 18.46 14.26
N LEU A 50 -1.87 18.17 15.01
CA LEU A 50 -2.80 17.04 14.78
C LEU A 50 -3.42 16.99 13.37
N VAL A 51 -3.31 18.08 12.61
CA VAL A 51 -3.86 18.22 11.25
C VAL A 51 -3.37 17.10 10.34
N GLU A 52 -2.07 16.82 10.33
CA GLU A 52 -1.48 15.82 9.42
C GLU A 52 -1.89 14.40 9.81
N PHE A 53 -2.11 14.15 11.10
CA PHE A 53 -2.63 12.89 11.57
C PHE A 53 -4.12 12.68 11.19
N GLU A 54 -4.95 13.71 11.35
CA GLU A 54 -6.36 13.66 10.91
C GLU A 54 -6.46 13.50 9.38
N ARG A 55 -5.65 14.25 8.63
CA ARG A 55 -5.54 14.10 7.17
C ARG A 55 -5.11 12.71 6.77
N GLY A 56 -4.06 12.19 7.40
CA GLY A 56 -3.51 10.87 7.12
C GLY A 56 -4.50 9.76 7.41
N THR A 57 -5.14 9.77 8.57
CA THR A 57 -6.16 8.77 8.97
C THR A 57 -7.39 8.81 8.06
N PHE A 58 -7.85 10.00 7.67
CA PHE A 58 -8.93 10.17 6.71
C PHE A 58 -8.57 9.63 5.33
N SER A 59 -7.42 10.05 4.77
CA SER A 59 -6.92 9.62 3.46
C SER A 59 -6.69 8.11 3.40
N LEU A 60 -6.15 7.52 4.48
CA LEU A 60 -5.95 6.08 4.60
C LEU A 60 -7.29 5.32 4.69
N GLY A 61 -8.26 5.86 5.43
CA GLY A 61 -9.62 5.32 5.47
C GLY A 61 -10.28 5.31 4.09
N LEU A 62 -10.17 6.42 3.37
CA LEU A 62 -10.70 6.56 2.01
C LEU A 62 -10.04 5.62 1.01
N ILE A 63 -8.70 5.47 1.03
CA ILE A 63 -8.03 4.59 0.07
C ILE A 63 -8.37 3.11 0.33
N CYS A 64 -8.52 2.70 1.60
CA CYS A 64 -9.00 1.36 1.94
C CYS A 64 -10.41 1.11 1.39
N LEU A 65 -11.35 2.05 1.57
CA LEU A 65 -12.70 1.95 1.03
C LEU A 65 -12.73 1.99 -0.50
N ALA A 66 -11.86 2.78 -1.13
CA ALA A 66 -11.74 2.86 -2.58
C ALA A 66 -11.22 1.55 -3.17
N CYS A 67 -10.18 0.95 -2.59
CA CYS A 67 -9.69 -0.35 -2.99
C CYS A 67 -10.75 -1.45 -2.77
N PHE A 68 -11.54 -1.38 -1.69
CA PHE A 68 -12.71 -2.24 -1.49
C PHE A 68 -13.75 -2.06 -2.60
N ALA A 69 -14.10 -0.81 -2.95
CA ALA A 69 -15.05 -0.54 -4.03
C ALA A 69 -14.57 -1.12 -5.37
N VAL A 70 -13.28 -1.00 -5.67
CA VAL A 70 -12.67 -1.62 -6.87
C VAL A 70 -12.77 -3.14 -6.83
N ILE A 71 -12.53 -3.77 -5.67
CA ILE A 71 -12.71 -5.22 -5.49
C ILE A 71 -14.17 -5.62 -5.77
N MET A 72 -15.14 -4.90 -5.22
CA MET A 72 -16.56 -5.16 -5.48
C MET A 72 -16.91 -5.03 -6.95
N VAL A 73 -16.33 -4.05 -7.67
CA VAL A 73 -16.50 -3.92 -9.13
C VAL A 73 -15.94 -5.14 -9.86
N ILE A 74 -14.75 -5.61 -9.47
CA ILE A 74 -14.16 -6.83 -10.05
C ILE A 74 -15.08 -8.02 -9.82
N GLU A 75 -15.61 -8.19 -8.60
CA GLU A 75 -16.52 -9.28 -8.27
C GLU A 75 -17.84 -9.19 -9.06
N PHE A 76 -18.49 -8.03 -9.12
CA PHE A 76 -19.75 -7.87 -9.86
C PHE A 76 -19.61 -8.13 -11.36
N LEU A 77 -18.43 -7.86 -11.95
CA LEU A 77 -18.15 -8.07 -13.36
C LEU A 77 -17.70 -9.49 -13.69
N PHE A 78 -16.93 -10.10 -12.79
CA PHE A 78 -16.19 -11.33 -13.07
C PHE A 78 -16.62 -12.52 -12.20
N ASP A 79 -17.57 -12.41 -11.29
CA ASP A 79 -18.18 -13.58 -10.65
C ASP A 79 -18.84 -14.48 -11.73
N PRO A 80 -18.83 -15.83 -11.63
CA PRO A 80 -19.57 -16.77 -12.49
C PRO A 80 -20.99 -16.36 -12.90
N LYS A 81 -21.66 -15.50 -12.14
CA LYS A 81 -22.92 -14.85 -12.55
C LYS A 81 -22.78 -13.33 -12.38
N PRO A 82 -22.41 -12.58 -13.44
CA PRO A 82 -22.28 -11.14 -13.33
C PRO A 82 -23.63 -10.53 -12.99
N VAL A 83 -23.69 -9.81 -11.87
CA VAL A 83 -24.92 -9.19 -11.35
C VAL A 83 -25.29 -7.94 -12.15
N ILE A 84 -24.29 -7.22 -12.65
CA ILE A 84 -24.45 -5.92 -13.31
C ILE A 84 -23.85 -5.96 -14.73
N SER A 85 -24.52 -5.32 -15.68
CA SER A 85 -24.01 -5.20 -17.05
C SER A 85 -22.70 -4.37 -17.09
N PRO A 86 -21.63 -4.85 -17.74
CA PRO A 86 -20.37 -4.11 -17.86
C PRO A 86 -20.51 -2.73 -18.51
N VAL A 87 -21.49 -2.56 -19.41
CA VAL A 87 -21.74 -1.26 -20.08
C VAL A 87 -22.23 -0.21 -19.07
N LEU A 88 -23.10 -0.62 -18.14
CA LEU A 88 -23.66 0.26 -17.12
C LEU A 88 -22.56 0.67 -16.13
N LEU A 89 -21.74 -0.28 -15.68
CA LEU A 89 -20.58 0.01 -14.82
C LEU A 89 -19.55 0.89 -15.52
N ALA A 90 -19.29 0.71 -16.82
CA ALA A 90 -18.43 1.62 -17.58
C ALA A 90 -19.00 3.06 -17.62
N GLY A 91 -20.31 3.21 -17.81
CA GLY A 91 -20.98 4.52 -17.78
C GLY A 91 -20.87 5.21 -16.42
N VAL A 92 -21.16 4.49 -15.33
CA VAL A 92 -21.00 5.02 -13.96
C VAL A 92 -19.53 5.36 -13.69
N GLY A 93 -18.60 4.47 -14.06
CA GLY A 93 -17.16 4.70 -13.91
C GLY A 93 -16.69 5.95 -14.66
N ALA A 94 -17.20 6.22 -15.86
CA ALA A 94 -16.87 7.41 -16.63
C ALA A 94 -17.35 8.69 -15.93
N ILE A 95 -18.58 8.68 -15.39
CA ILE A 95 -19.11 9.82 -14.60
C ILE A 95 -18.23 10.06 -13.37
N VAL A 96 -17.93 9.00 -12.61
CA VAL A 96 -17.07 9.08 -11.41
C VAL A 96 -15.67 9.59 -11.77
N THR A 97 -15.11 9.16 -12.90
CA THR A 97 -13.80 9.63 -13.40
C THR A 97 -13.83 11.13 -13.69
N ILE A 98 -14.86 11.60 -14.39
CA ILE A 98 -15.03 13.03 -14.71
C ILE A 98 -15.18 13.85 -13.43
N VAL A 99 -15.96 13.37 -12.46
CA VAL A 99 -16.12 14.03 -11.15
C VAL A 99 -14.78 14.09 -10.41
N GLY A 100 -14.04 12.98 -10.32
CA GLY A 100 -12.73 12.95 -9.67
C GLY A 100 -11.72 13.89 -10.33
N LEU A 101 -11.71 13.94 -11.68
CA LEU A 101 -10.87 14.86 -12.43
C LEU A 101 -11.27 16.32 -12.18
N ALA A 102 -12.58 16.62 -12.21
CA ALA A 102 -13.10 17.97 -11.97
C ALA A 102 -12.79 18.47 -10.56
N VAL A 103 -12.89 17.59 -9.55
CA VAL A 103 -12.49 17.92 -8.16
C VAL A 103 -10.98 18.19 -8.09
N THR A 104 -10.16 17.29 -8.61
CA THR A 104 -8.68 17.43 -8.55
C THR A 104 -8.21 18.70 -9.27
N VAL A 105 -8.70 18.95 -10.49
CA VAL A 105 -8.35 20.14 -11.28
C VAL A 105 -8.94 21.40 -10.63
N GLY A 106 -10.22 21.39 -10.26
CA GLY A 106 -10.89 22.52 -9.64
C GLY A 106 -10.21 22.97 -8.35
N VAL A 107 -9.80 22.03 -7.51
CA VAL A 107 -9.05 22.31 -6.27
C VAL A 107 -7.66 22.86 -6.59
N SER A 108 -6.95 22.29 -7.56
CA SER A 108 -5.61 22.78 -7.95
C SER A 108 -5.62 24.20 -8.54
N VAL A 109 -6.68 24.57 -9.27
CA VAL A 109 -6.81 25.91 -9.90
C VAL A 109 -7.28 26.96 -8.89
N THR A 110 -8.17 26.58 -7.98
CA THR A 110 -8.76 27.52 -7.01
C THR A 110 -7.91 27.68 -5.74
N GLY A 111 -6.96 26.78 -5.50
CA GLY A 111 -6.12 26.79 -4.30
C GLY A 111 -6.81 26.32 -3.02
N TYR A 112 -8.08 25.89 -3.10
CA TYR A 112 -8.84 25.36 -1.95
C TYR A 112 -8.50 23.89 -1.65
N GLN A 113 -7.22 23.57 -1.47
CA GLN A 113 -6.78 22.20 -1.18
C GLN A 113 -7.21 21.73 0.21
N SER A 114 -7.18 22.64 1.19
CA SER A 114 -7.41 22.31 2.59
C SER A 114 -8.83 22.69 3.04
N PHE A 115 -9.52 21.76 3.67
CA PHE A 115 -10.89 21.94 4.18
C PHE A 115 -11.04 21.27 5.55
N PRO A 116 -11.87 21.75 6.49
CA PRO A 116 -12.54 23.06 6.52
C PRO A 116 -11.56 24.20 6.78
N SER A 117 -11.81 25.38 6.19
CA SER A 117 -11.09 26.60 6.56
C SER A 117 -11.51 27.08 7.96
N GLU A 118 -10.67 27.88 8.64
CA GLU A 118 -10.94 28.42 9.98
C GLU A 118 -12.27 29.20 10.10
N LYS A 119 -12.83 29.65 8.98
CA LYS A 119 -14.08 30.45 8.90
C LYS A 119 -15.32 29.61 8.56
N THR A 120 -15.16 28.31 8.33
CA THR A 120 -16.26 27.45 7.87
C THR A 120 -17.13 27.03 9.07
N SER A 121 -18.37 27.51 9.13
CA SER A 121 -19.37 27.13 10.15
C SER A 121 -20.63 26.58 9.46
N LEU A 122 -21.11 25.41 9.89
CA LEU A 122 -22.22 24.70 9.21
C LEU A 122 -23.47 24.58 10.07
N LEU A 123 -23.35 24.47 11.41
CA LEU A 123 -24.47 24.58 12.36
C LEU A 123 -24.04 25.29 13.66
N PRO A 124 -24.53 26.52 13.95
CA PRO A 124 -24.16 27.28 15.14
C PRO A 124 -24.70 26.70 16.47
N VAL A 125 -25.65 25.74 16.41
CA VAL A 125 -26.27 25.12 17.61
C VAL A 125 -25.34 24.11 18.31
N LEU A 126 -24.29 23.63 17.64
CA LEU A 126 -23.27 22.70 18.18
C LEU A 126 -21.94 23.38 18.54
N GLY A 127 -21.91 24.71 18.68
CA GLY A 127 -20.71 25.43 19.13
C GLY A 127 -19.68 25.76 18.04
N GLY A 128 -20.12 25.89 16.79
CA GLY A 128 -19.50 26.80 15.81
C GLY A 128 -18.05 26.52 15.42
N ARG A 129 -17.77 25.39 14.77
CA ARG A 129 -16.76 25.13 13.71
C ARG A 129 -17.28 23.92 12.90
N PHE A 130 -16.83 23.68 11.67
CA PHE A 130 -17.27 22.53 10.86
C PHE A 130 -16.94 21.21 11.58
N LEU A 131 -17.92 20.66 12.30
CA LEU A 131 -17.75 19.49 13.19
C LEU A 131 -16.58 19.69 14.20
N TRP A 132 -16.40 18.76 15.13
CA TRP A 132 -15.21 18.76 16.01
C TRP A 132 -13.99 18.30 15.21
N PHE A 133 -13.57 19.06 14.20
CA PHE A 133 -12.40 18.76 13.37
C PHE A 133 -11.39 19.91 13.42
N GLN A 134 -10.11 19.60 13.22
CA GLN A 134 -9.12 20.65 13.06
C GLN A 134 -9.34 21.39 11.74
N ALA A 135 -9.01 22.69 11.72
CA ALA A 135 -8.94 23.41 10.47
C ALA A 135 -7.95 22.68 9.55
N ASN A 136 -8.30 22.62 8.26
CA ASN A 136 -7.51 21.97 7.22
C ASN A 136 -7.46 20.43 7.31
N ALA A 137 -8.22 19.75 8.17
CA ALA A 137 -8.17 18.29 8.41
C ALA A 137 -8.46 17.39 7.18
N ILE A 138 -9.04 17.91 6.11
CA ILE A 138 -9.37 17.21 4.87
C ILE A 138 -8.55 17.81 3.73
N ASP A 139 -7.86 16.94 2.99
CA ASP A 139 -7.24 17.28 1.72
C ASP A 139 -8.17 16.92 0.55
N LEU A 140 -8.68 17.95 -0.12
CA LEU A 140 -9.60 17.77 -1.24
C LEU A 140 -8.91 17.25 -2.51
N ILE A 141 -7.59 17.41 -2.65
CA ILE A 141 -6.82 16.80 -3.74
C ILE A 141 -6.75 15.29 -3.53
N ALA A 142 -6.43 14.83 -2.32
CA ALA A 142 -6.47 13.41 -1.96
C ALA A 142 -7.86 12.79 -2.25
N VAL A 143 -8.95 13.46 -1.85
CA VAL A 143 -10.32 13.01 -2.16
C VAL A 143 -10.55 12.92 -3.67
N GLY A 144 -10.15 13.94 -4.43
CA GLY A 144 -10.27 13.95 -5.89
C GLY A 144 -9.50 12.80 -6.55
N LEU A 145 -8.27 12.53 -6.11
CA LEU A 145 -7.44 11.43 -6.60
C LEU A 145 -8.04 10.06 -6.27
N VAL A 146 -8.63 9.89 -5.08
CA VAL A 146 -9.30 8.65 -4.68
C VAL A 146 -10.53 8.39 -5.57
N ILE A 147 -11.37 9.41 -5.79
CA ILE A 147 -12.55 9.30 -6.67
C ILE A 147 -12.09 8.99 -8.11
N LEU A 148 -11.06 9.68 -8.59
CA LEU A 148 -10.48 9.46 -9.91
C LEU A 148 -9.97 8.03 -10.07
N PHE A 149 -9.27 7.49 -9.06
CA PHE A 149 -8.79 6.12 -9.06
C PHE A 149 -9.94 5.10 -9.17
N VAL A 150 -10.99 5.24 -8.35
CA VAL A 150 -12.16 4.35 -8.40
C VAL A 150 -12.85 4.41 -9.76
N GLY A 151 -13.03 5.62 -10.30
CA GLY A 151 -13.61 5.84 -11.62
C GLY A 151 -12.81 5.14 -12.74
N LEU A 152 -11.50 5.41 -12.80
CA LEU A 152 -10.60 4.84 -13.81
C LEU A 152 -10.54 3.32 -13.71
N ALA A 153 -10.43 2.77 -12.50
CA ALA A 153 -10.43 1.33 -12.28
C ALA A 153 -11.76 0.69 -12.74
N THR A 154 -12.89 1.34 -12.46
CA THR A 154 -14.22 0.86 -12.87
C THR A 154 -14.36 0.83 -14.38
N VAL A 155 -13.95 1.89 -15.09
CA VAL A 155 -13.94 1.93 -16.56
C VAL A 155 -13.01 0.84 -17.10
N PHE A 156 -11.80 0.74 -16.57
CA PHE A 156 -10.78 -0.21 -17.01
C PHE A 156 -11.27 -1.66 -16.92
N TYR A 157 -11.75 -2.10 -15.75
CA TYR A 157 -12.24 -3.47 -15.57
C TYR A 157 -13.53 -3.73 -16.37
N SER A 158 -14.39 -2.73 -16.53
CA SER A 158 -15.61 -2.86 -17.35
C SER A 158 -15.31 -3.04 -18.83
N VAL A 159 -14.37 -2.27 -19.38
CA VAL A 159 -13.90 -2.43 -20.76
C VAL A 159 -13.26 -3.80 -20.96
N LEU A 160 -12.48 -4.25 -19.99
CA LEU A 160 -11.87 -5.57 -20.02
C LEU A 160 -12.93 -6.68 -20.02
N ALA A 161 -13.97 -6.57 -19.17
CA ALA A 161 -15.08 -7.51 -19.14
C ALA A 161 -15.89 -7.54 -20.45
N MET A 162 -16.07 -6.38 -21.11
CA MET A 162 -16.69 -6.33 -22.44
C MET A 162 -15.83 -7.03 -23.50
N GLY A 163 -14.51 -6.87 -23.42
CA GLY A 163 -13.55 -7.57 -24.29
C GLY A 163 -13.63 -9.09 -24.14
N GLU A 164 -13.68 -9.60 -22.90
CA GLU A 164 -13.83 -11.03 -22.62
C GLU A 164 -15.12 -11.63 -23.20
N LYS A 165 -16.23 -10.88 -23.17
CA LYS A 165 -17.50 -11.34 -23.76
C LYS A 165 -17.41 -11.47 -25.29
N ARG A 166 -16.63 -10.62 -25.96
CA ARG A 166 -16.52 -10.60 -27.42
C ARG A 166 -15.53 -11.63 -27.95
N ASN A 167 -14.46 -11.91 -27.21
CA ASN A 167 -13.47 -12.90 -27.59
C ASN A 167 -13.23 -13.89 -26.44
N PRO A 168 -13.95 -15.03 -26.40
CA PRO A 168 -13.87 -16.00 -25.32
C PRO A 168 -12.58 -16.84 -25.36
N ASP A 169 -11.66 -16.54 -26.28
CA ASP A 169 -10.46 -17.34 -26.49
C ASP A 169 -9.63 -17.38 -25.19
N ARG A 170 -9.49 -18.60 -24.66
CA ARG A 170 -8.96 -18.90 -23.32
C ARG A 170 -7.43 -18.97 -23.29
N ARG A 171 -6.76 -18.59 -24.37
CA ARG A 171 -5.30 -18.71 -24.49
C ARG A 171 -4.63 -17.59 -23.73
N ASP A 172 -4.31 -17.91 -22.48
CA ASP A 172 -3.51 -17.08 -21.60
C ASP A 172 -2.02 -17.16 -22.01
N LEU A 173 -1.68 -16.47 -23.10
CA LEU A 173 -0.29 -16.35 -23.56
C LEU A 173 0.51 -15.66 -22.44
N GLY A 174 1.42 -16.43 -21.84
CA GLY A 174 2.34 -15.99 -20.79
C GLY A 174 2.87 -14.58 -21.04
N THR A 175 2.52 -13.64 -20.16
CA THR A 175 2.80 -12.19 -20.17
C THR A 175 2.40 -11.51 -21.47
N THR A 176 1.24 -10.86 -21.50
CA THR A 176 0.83 -10.10 -22.69
C THR A 176 1.87 -9.02 -22.99
N PRO A 177 2.21 -8.80 -24.28
CA PRO A 177 3.19 -7.79 -24.67
C PRO A 177 2.82 -6.40 -24.14
N ALA A 178 1.52 -6.13 -23.97
CA ALA A 178 1.00 -4.93 -23.34
C ALA A 178 1.55 -4.66 -21.93
N ILE A 179 1.56 -5.65 -21.03
CA ILE A 179 2.10 -5.48 -19.66
C ILE A 179 3.59 -5.14 -19.71
N ARG A 180 4.35 -5.84 -20.56
CA ARG A 180 5.79 -5.62 -20.69
C ARG A 180 6.09 -4.21 -21.23
N ILE A 181 5.37 -3.79 -22.27
CA ILE A 181 5.53 -2.46 -22.86
C ILE A 181 5.21 -1.38 -21.84
N MET A 182 4.09 -1.50 -21.11
CA MET A 182 3.72 -0.54 -20.07
C MET A 182 4.80 -0.42 -18.97
N LEU A 183 5.36 -1.55 -18.53
CA LEU A 183 6.43 -1.54 -17.52
C LEU A 183 7.75 -0.96 -18.04
N ILE A 184 8.14 -1.29 -19.27
CA ILE A 184 9.36 -0.74 -19.88
C ILE A 184 9.21 0.78 -20.00
N VAL A 185 8.09 1.25 -20.54
CA VAL A 185 7.83 2.69 -20.70
C VAL A 185 7.78 3.39 -19.34
N SER A 186 7.06 2.83 -18.36
CA SER A 186 7.00 3.39 -17.00
C SER A 186 8.39 3.46 -16.34
N SER A 187 9.22 2.41 -16.48
CA SER A 187 10.59 2.39 -15.95
C SER A 187 11.48 3.44 -16.63
N LEU A 188 11.36 3.59 -17.95
CA LEU A 188 12.10 4.61 -18.70
C LEU A 188 11.69 6.03 -18.30
N LEU A 189 10.40 6.26 -18.04
CA LEU A 189 9.91 7.55 -17.55
C LEU A 189 10.43 7.87 -16.14
N LEU A 190 10.57 6.87 -15.26
CA LEU A 190 11.22 7.07 -13.95
C LEU A 190 12.70 7.40 -14.08
N ILE A 191 13.43 6.71 -14.96
CA ILE A 191 14.85 7.03 -15.22
C ILE A 191 14.98 8.45 -15.79
N PHE A 192 14.09 8.83 -16.72
CA PHE A 192 14.04 10.17 -17.27
C PHE A 192 13.73 11.23 -16.20
N PHE A 193 12.82 10.93 -15.27
CA PHE A 193 12.53 11.80 -14.13
C PHE A 193 13.77 11.98 -13.24
N VAL A 194 14.43 10.90 -12.83
CA VAL A 194 15.64 10.96 -11.99
C VAL A 194 16.74 11.77 -12.66
N TYR A 195 16.97 11.56 -13.96
CA TYR A 195 17.91 12.38 -14.73
C TYR A 195 17.50 13.87 -14.74
N SER A 196 16.25 14.16 -15.08
CA SER A 196 15.76 15.53 -15.20
C SER A 196 15.71 16.28 -13.87
N TYR A 197 15.49 15.55 -12.77
CA TYR A 197 15.50 16.09 -11.41
C TYR A 197 16.90 16.49 -10.95
N ASN A 198 17.94 15.72 -11.33
CA ASN A 198 19.33 15.99 -10.93
C ASN A 198 20.02 17.03 -11.83
N TYR A 199 19.71 17.05 -13.12
CA TYR A 199 20.43 17.86 -14.11
C TYR A 199 19.66 19.10 -14.59
N ASN A 200 18.42 19.30 -14.14
CA ASN A 200 17.57 20.45 -14.48
C ASN A 200 17.65 20.87 -15.97
N PRO A 201 17.35 19.97 -16.93
CA PRO A 201 17.52 20.23 -18.36
C PRO A 201 16.47 21.20 -18.92
N PHE A 202 15.47 21.60 -18.12
CA PHE A 202 14.37 22.48 -18.52
C PHE A 202 14.42 23.81 -17.76
N PRO A 203 13.86 24.89 -18.32
CA PRO A 203 13.66 26.14 -17.60
C PRO A 203 12.84 25.92 -16.31
N ALA A 204 13.22 26.61 -15.23
CA ALA A 204 12.63 26.47 -13.90
C ALA A 204 11.09 26.69 -13.86
N SER A 205 10.56 27.49 -14.78
CA SER A 205 9.11 27.77 -14.88
C SER A 205 8.29 26.60 -15.42
N ILE A 206 8.85 25.74 -16.28
CA ILE A 206 8.13 24.63 -16.91
C ILE A 206 8.55 23.27 -16.35
N GLN A 207 9.73 23.18 -15.75
CA GLN A 207 10.27 21.95 -15.17
C GLN A 207 9.28 21.22 -14.23
N PRO A 208 8.66 21.86 -13.21
CA PRO A 208 7.77 21.13 -12.31
C PRO A 208 6.54 20.56 -13.02
N VAL A 209 6.01 21.27 -14.03
CA VAL A 209 4.86 20.82 -14.82
C VAL A 209 5.23 19.60 -15.66
N VAL A 210 6.38 19.66 -16.36
CA VAL A 210 6.86 18.54 -17.18
C VAL A 210 7.14 17.31 -16.32
N LEU A 211 7.81 17.47 -15.18
CA LEU A 211 8.13 16.36 -14.27
C LEU A 211 6.86 15.70 -13.70
N ASN A 212 5.87 16.49 -13.29
CA ASN A 212 4.60 15.96 -12.78
C ASN A 212 3.79 15.21 -13.85
N ILE A 213 3.79 15.68 -15.10
CA ILE A 213 3.13 14.98 -16.21
C ILE A 213 3.84 13.65 -16.50
N VAL A 214 5.17 13.66 -16.58
CA VAL A 214 5.99 12.45 -16.80
C VAL A 214 5.73 11.42 -15.71
N LEU A 215 5.76 11.84 -14.44
CA LEU A 215 5.47 10.97 -13.31
C LEU A 215 4.03 10.49 -13.32
N GLY A 216 3.07 11.34 -13.69
CA GLY A 216 1.65 10.96 -13.79
C GLY A 216 1.41 9.88 -14.83
N ILE A 217 2.04 10.00 -16.00
CA ILE A 217 2.01 8.97 -17.04
C ILE A 217 2.69 7.70 -16.53
N SER A 218 3.81 7.81 -15.81
CA SER A 218 4.50 6.65 -15.24
C SER A 218 3.63 5.88 -14.25
N VAL A 219 3.00 6.58 -13.29
CA VAL A 219 2.06 5.99 -12.33
C VAL A 219 0.88 5.33 -13.05
N PHE A 220 0.30 6.01 -14.05
CA PHE A 220 -0.83 5.47 -14.82
C PHE A 220 -0.46 4.16 -15.55
N LEU A 221 0.71 4.12 -16.19
CA LEU A 221 1.21 2.92 -16.88
C LEU A 221 1.54 1.79 -15.90
N ALA A 222 2.17 2.10 -14.75
CA ALA A 222 2.47 1.12 -13.71
C ALA A 222 1.19 0.52 -13.12
N LEU A 223 0.18 1.36 -12.83
CA LEU A 223 -1.13 0.95 -12.33
C LEU A 223 -1.87 0.09 -13.36
N GLY A 224 -1.85 0.47 -14.64
CA GLY A 224 -2.45 -0.31 -15.72
C GLY A 224 -1.79 -1.67 -15.91
N ALA A 225 -0.46 -1.73 -15.86
CA ALA A 225 0.29 -2.98 -15.90
C ALA A 225 -0.05 -3.89 -14.71
N PHE A 226 -0.13 -3.32 -13.51
CA PHE A 226 -0.53 -4.00 -12.29
C PHE A 226 -1.96 -4.55 -12.38
N ALA A 227 -2.92 -3.72 -12.80
CA ALA A 227 -4.34 -4.10 -12.90
C ALA A 227 -4.56 -5.21 -13.94
N LEU A 228 -3.89 -5.12 -15.10
CA LEU A 228 -3.87 -6.22 -16.07
C LEU A 228 -3.31 -7.50 -15.45
N ARG A 229 -2.19 -7.40 -14.73
CA ARG A 229 -1.56 -8.55 -14.11
C ARG A 229 -2.45 -9.20 -13.06
N LEU A 230 -3.12 -8.40 -12.22
CA LEU A 230 -4.09 -8.85 -11.23
C LEU A 230 -5.25 -9.59 -11.92
N HIS A 231 -5.79 -9.04 -13.01
CA HIS A 231 -6.83 -9.73 -13.79
C HIS A 231 -6.38 -11.11 -14.29
N TYR A 232 -5.19 -11.21 -14.91
CA TYR A 232 -4.66 -12.50 -15.38
C TYR A 232 -4.34 -13.49 -14.25
N LEU A 233 -4.04 -13.01 -13.04
CA LEU A 233 -3.89 -13.89 -11.88
C LEU A 233 -5.23 -14.51 -11.47
N MET A 234 -6.31 -13.73 -11.52
CA MET A 234 -7.63 -14.17 -11.10
C MET A 234 -8.29 -15.09 -12.13
N ARG A 235 -8.03 -14.91 -13.43
CA ARG A 235 -8.72 -15.59 -14.53
C ARG A 235 -8.66 -17.14 -14.52
N PRO A 236 -7.49 -17.81 -14.40
CA PRO A 236 -7.41 -19.27 -14.50
C PRO A 236 -7.95 -20.01 -13.26
N VAL A 237 -7.98 -19.35 -12.09
CA VAL A 237 -8.39 -19.95 -10.82
C VAL A 237 -9.57 -19.20 -10.19
N ARG A 238 -10.38 -18.53 -11.02
CA ARG A 238 -11.44 -17.58 -10.62
C ARG A 238 -12.31 -18.08 -9.47
N LYS A 239 -12.76 -19.34 -9.53
CA LYS A 239 -13.60 -19.94 -8.46
C LYS A 239 -12.90 -20.03 -7.11
N ASN A 240 -11.56 -20.15 -7.09
CA ASN A 240 -10.77 -20.31 -5.88
C ASN A 240 -10.09 -19.00 -5.43
N THR A 241 -10.06 -17.97 -6.27
CA THR A 241 -9.46 -16.66 -5.95
C THR A 241 -10.49 -15.61 -5.58
N MET A 242 -11.72 -15.67 -6.11
CA MET A 242 -12.77 -14.68 -5.83
C MET A 242 -13.18 -14.64 -4.35
N ALA A 243 -13.33 -15.80 -3.69
CA ALA A 243 -13.63 -15.81 -2.25
C ALA A 243 -12.51 -15.20 -1.40
N GLY A 244 -11.24 -15.40 -1.80
CA GLY A 244 -10.09 -14.77 -1.15
C GLY A 244 -10.04 -13.26 -1.39
N LEU A 245 -10.36 -12.82 -2.61
CA LEU A 245 -10.47 -11.40 -2.96
C LEU A 245 -11.57 -10.71 -2.13
N TYR A 246 -12.74 -11.36 -2.01
CA TYR A 246 -13.84 -10.89 -1.17
C TYR A 246 -13.45 -10.79 0.30
N ALA A 247 -12.78 -11.82 0.84
CA ALA A 247 -12.32 -11.79 2.23
C ALA A 247 -11.34 -10.64 2.46
N VAL A 248 -10.37 -10.42 1.57
CA VAL A 248 -9.42 -9.30 1.68
C VAL A 248 -10.11 -7.96 1.53
N GLY A 249 -11.08 -7.83 0.62
CA GLY A 249 -11.86 -6.61 0.41
C GLY A 249 -12.79 -6.31 1.58
N ALA A 250 -13.74 -7.19 1.88
CA ALA A 250 -14.80 -6.98 2.85
C ALA A 250 -14.33 -7.11 4.31
N LEU A 251 -13.52 -8.11 4.64
CA LEU A 251 -13.04 -8.32 6.01
C LEU A 251 -11.74 -7.57 6.30
N GLY A 252 -10.90 -7.35 5.29
CA GLY A 252 -9.67 -6.57 5.46
C GLY A 252 -9.91 -5.08 5.26
N LEU A 253 -10.06 -4.67 4.00
CA LEU A 253 -10.03 -3.26 3.60
C LEU A 253 -11.25 -2.46 4.07
N ALA A 254 -12.46 -3.00 3.96
CA ALA A 254 -13.66 -2.29 4.37
C ALA A 254 -13.70 -2.06 5.89
N GLN A 255 -13.34 -3.08 6.68
CA GLN A 255 -13.25 -2.96 8.14
C GLN A 255 -12.15 -1.97 8.56
N THR A 256 -10.95 -2.11 7.98
CA THR A 256 -9.83 -1.20 8.28
C THR A 256 -10.18 0.23 7.90
N GLY A 257 -10.76 0.45 6.71
CA GLY A 257 -11.20 1.76 6.26
C GLY A 257 -12.27 2.37 7.16
N ALA A 258 -13.27 1.58 7.57
CA ALA A 258 -14.31 2.03 8.48
C ALA A 258 -13.75 2.38 9.88
N LEU A 259 -12.86 1.54 10.42
CA LEU A 259 -12.20 1.80 11.71
C LEU A 259 -11.38 3.09 11.67
N LEU A 260 -10.63 3.32 10.58
CA LEU A 260 -9.86 4.54 10.39
C LEU A 260 -10.74 5.79 10.29
N LEU A 261 -11.89 5.70 9.60
CA LEU A 261 -12.84 6.81 9.52
C LEU A 261 -13.56 7.09 10.83
N VAL A 262 -13.91 6.04 11.60
CA VAL A 262 -14.47 6.20 12.95
C VAL A 262 -13.44 6.84 13.85
N PHE A 263 -12.19 6.37 13.78
CA PHE A 263 -11.10 6.94 14.56
C PHE A 263 -10.83 8.40 14.18
N TRP A 264 -10.83 8.74 12.89
CA TRP A 264 -10.76 10.13 12.41
C TRP A 264 -11.89 11.00 12.99
N LEU A 265 -13.12 10.48 13.04
CA LEU A 265 -14.27 11.19 13.61
C LEU A 265 -14.17 11.41 15.13
N VAL A 266 -13.52 10.48 15.84
CA VAL A 266 -13.47 10.45 17.31
C VAL A 266 -12.15 10.97 17.88
N ALA A 267 -11.08 11.10 17.08
CA ALA A 267 -9.75 11.50 17.55
C ALA A 267 -9.77 12.86 18.25
N TYR A 268 -10.33 13.88 17.59
CA TYR A 268 -10.44 15.23 18.14
C TYR A 268 -11.22 15.31 19.47
N PRO A 269 -12.45 14.75 19.59
CA PRO A 269 -13.16 14.73 20.87
C PRO A 269 -12.46 13.90 21.94
N LEU A 270 -11.82 12.80 21.57
CA LEU A 270 -11.07 11.96 22.49
C LEU A 270 -9.86 12.72 23.07
N LEU A 271 -9.13 13.46 22.25
CA LEU A 271 -8.01 14.30 22.69
C LEU A 271 -8.45 15.43 23.64
N ALA A 272 -9.55 16.10 23.33
CA ALA A 272 -10.10 17.13 24.20
C ALA A 272 -10.57 16.59 25.55
N LEU A 273 -11.02 15.33 25.62
CA LEU A 273 -11.40 14.65 26.86
C LEU A 273 -10.18 14.16 27.66
N LEU A 274 -9.14 13.68 26.98
CA LEU A 274 -7.94 13.12 27.63
C LEU A 274 -6.96 14.19 28.11
N HIS A 275 -6.81 15.30 27.38
CA HIS A 275 -5.90 16.38 27.71
C HIS A 275 -6.07 16.95 29.14
N PRO A 276 -7.29 17.22 29.67
CA PRO A 276 -7.46 17.74 31.02
C PRO A 276 -7.15 16.72 32.14
N LEU A 277 -6.89 15.45 31.82
CA LEU A 277 -6.54 14.45 32.83
C LEU A 277 -5.09 14.63 33.29
N PRO A 278 -4.82 14.81 34.59
CA PRO A 278 -3.53 15.26 35.12
C PRO A 278 -2.35 14.29 34.94
N VAL A 279 -2.61 13.03 34.57
CA VAL A 279 -1.57 12.00 34.34
C VAL A 279 -1.55 11.54 32.88
N LEU A 280 -2.72 11.27 32.29
CA LEU A 280 -2.82 10.82 30.90
C LEU A 280 -2.57 11.93 29.88
N GLY A 281 -2.97 13.17 30.18
CA GLY A 281 -2.85 14.30 29.25
C GLY A 281 -1.40 14.60 28.89
N SER A 282 -0.55 14.81 29.89
CA SER A 282 0.89 15.08 29.68
C SER A 282 1.68 13.88 29.16
N TYR A 283 1.19 12.66 29.40
CA TYR A 283 1.84 11.45 28.88
C TYR A 283 1.51 11.20 27.41
N LEU A 284 0.28 11.49 26.97
CA LEU A 284 -0.18 11.18 25.61
C LEU A 284 -0.12 12.37 24.65
N THR A 285 -0.09 13.60 25.16
CA THR A 285 -0.17 14.81 24.34
C THR A 285 0.86 15.85 24.74
N ASN A 286 1.45 16.50 23.74
CA ASN A 286 2.35 17.63 23.89
C ASN A 286 1.70 18.87 23.28
N CYS A 287 1.48 19.92 24.07
CA CYS A 287 0.85 21.14 23.59
C CYS A 287 1.81 22.33 23.69
N THR A 288 1.87 23.12 22.62
CA THR A 288 2.62 24.39 22.61
C THR A 288 1.91 25.46 23.44
N ARG A 289 0.57 25.40 23.57
CA ARG A 289 -0.23 26.26 24.45
C ARG A 289 -1.37 25.47 25.12
N ALA A 290 -1.28 25.26 26.44
CA ALA A 290 -2.30 24.53 27.19
C ALA A 290 -3.71 25.16 27.14
N THR A 291 -3.86 26.41 26.71
CA THR A 291 -5.14 27.11 26.55
C THR A 291 -5.78 26.97 25.16
N VAL A 292 -5.07 26.41 24.18
CA VAL A 292 -5.54 26.24 22.79
C VAL A 292 -5.61 24.74 22.48
N ILE A 293 -6.56 24.06 23.11
CA ILE A 293 -6.77 22.61 22.96
C ILE A 293 -7.87 22.37 21.93
N PRO A 294 -7.73 21.36 21.04
CA PRO A 294 -6.53 20.59 20.72
C PRO A 294 -5.68 21.22 19.60
N GLY A 295 -6.01 22.42 19.13
CA GLY A 295 -5.35 23.05 17.96
C GLY A 295 -3.84 23.35 18.11
N SER A 296 -3.32 23.34 19.34
CA SER A 296 -1.89 23.53 19.63
C SER A 296 -1.21 22.27 20.19
N CYS A 297 -1.93 21.15 20.21
CA CYS A 297 -1.54 19.88 20.76
C CYS A 297 -1.17 18.88 19.66
N SER A 298 -0.21 18.02 19.95
CA SER A 298 0.14 16.83 19.18
C SER A 298 0.18 15.60 20.11
N PHE A 299 0.29 14.40 19.54
CA PHE A 299 0.61 13.24 20.36
C PHE A 299 2.05 13.33 20.84
N SER A 300 2.30 12.86 22.06
CA SER A 300 3.65 12.74 22.59
C SER A 300 4.45 11.71 21.78
N GLN A 301 5.78 11.78 21.87
CA GLN A 301 6.65 10.76 21.27
C GLN A 301 6.33 9.37 21.85
N ASP A 302 6.04 9.28 23.16
CA ASP A 302 5.65 8.03 23.82
C ASP A 302 4.37 7.43 23.22
N ALA A 303 3.36 8.27 22.95
CA ALA A 303 2.13 7.84 22.27
C ALA A 303 2.41 7.39 20.83
N GLY A 304 3.29 8.10 20.12
CA GLY A 304 3.78 7.71 18.80
C GLY A 304 4.45 6.33 18.82
N TYR A 305 5.32 6.06 19.80
CA TYR A 305 6.00 4.78 19.97
C TYR A 305 5.04 3.62 20.24
N ILE A 306 4.05 3.82 21.09
CA ILE A 306 3.05 2.79 21.40
C ILE A 306 2.31 2.39 20.10
N ILE A 307 1.91 3.36 19.30
CA ILE A 307 1.17 3.10 18.06
C ILE A 307 2.07 2.48 17.00
N ASP A 308 3.31 2.96 16.85
CA ASP A 308 4.30 2.35 15.97
C ASP A 308 4.56 0.88 16.32
N ALA A 309 4.75 0.57 17.61
CA ALA A 309 4.96 -0.79 18.09
C ALA A 309 3.75 -1.69 17.83
N VAL A 310 2.53 -1.19 18.02
CA VAL A 310 1.28 -1.91 17.73
C VAL A 310 1.18 -2.22 16.24
N ILE A 311 1.44 -1.23 15.38
CA ILE A 311 1.35 -1.38 13.92
C ILE A 311 2.42 -2.35 13.42
N THR A 312 3.67 -2.17 13.84
CA THR A 312 4.81 -3.03 13.49
C THR A 312 4.57 -4.48 13.93
N SER A 313 4.10 -4.68 15.16
CA SER A 313 3.77 -6.02 15.68
C SER A 313 2.61 -6.66 14.94
N SER A 314 1.62 -5.86 14.51
CA SER A 314 0.47 -6.32 13.74
C SER A 314 0.86 -6.79 12.34
N PHE A 315 1.71 -6.03 11.64
CA PHE A 315 2.23 -6.44 10.33
C PHE A 315 3.15 -7.66 10.43
N PHE A 316 3.96 -7.74 11.49
CA PHE A 316 4.75 -8.93 11.77
C PHE A 316 3.88 -10.17 12.03
N GLY A 317 2.81 -10.02 12.84
CA GLY A 317 1.82 -11.07 13.06
C GLY A 317 1.11 -11.49 11.77
N ALA A 318 0.76 -10.54 10.90
CA ALA A 318 0.15 -10.80 9.60
C ALA A 318 1.10 -11.57 8.67
N MET A 319 2.41 -11.27 8.69
CA MET A 319 3.43 -12.03 7.97
C MET A 319 3.49 -13.48 8.46
N LEU A 320 3.55 -13.70 9.78
CA LEU A 320 3.58 -15.06 10.35
C LEU A 320 2.29 -15.83 10.03
N ALA A 321 1.13 -15.17 10.12
CA ALA A 321 -0.15 -15.73 9.75
C ALA A 321 -0.22 -16.09 8.25
N ALA A 322 0.36 -15.27 7.37
CA ALA A 322 0.46 -15.55 5.94
C ALA A 322 1.31 -16.80 5.65
N ILE A 323 2.44 -16.96 6.36
CA ILE A 323 3.31 -18.15 6.25
C ILE A 323 2.57 -19.41 6.74
N TRP A 324 1.84 -19.30 7.86
CA TRP A 324 1.07 -20.42 8.41
C TRP A 324 -0.11 -20.81 7.52
N ALA A 325 -0.92 -19.84 7.09
CA ALA A 325 -2.09 -20.04 6.25
C ALA A 325 -1.74 -20.42 4.81
N TRP A 326 -0.46 -20.32 4.41
CA TRP A 326 -0.01 -20.64 3.06
C TRP A 326 -0.40 -22.05 2.60
N LYS A 327 -0.18 -23.05 3.46
CA LYS A 327 -0.40 -24.46 3.11
C LYS A 327 -1.88 -24.76 2.87
N SER A 328 -2.77 -24.13 3.62
CA SER A 328 -4.22 -24.36 3.56
C SER A 328 -4.94 -23.41 2.60
N ASN A 329 -4.53 -22.14 2.54
CA ASN A 329 -5.25 -21.04 1.89
C ASN A 329 -4.32 -20.19 0.99
N ARG A 330 -3.48 -20.85 0.19
CA ARG A 330 -2.50 -20.22 -0.71
C ARG A 330 -3.03 -19.06 -1.54
N ASN A 331 -4.20 -19.22 -2.17
CA ASN A 331 -4.78 -18.20 -3.04
C ASN A 331 -5.13 -16.92 -2.26
N MET A 332 -5.58 -17.05 -1.01
CA MET A 332 -5.89 -15.91 -0.15
C MET A 332 -4.62 -15.14 0.22
N VAL A 333 -3.54 -15.84 0.56
CA VAL A 333 -2.25 -15.21 0.89
C VAL A 333 -1.68 -14.45 -0.31
N VAL A 334 -1.73 -15.05 -1.50
CA VAL A 334 -1.22 -14.40 -2.71
C VAL A 334 -2.07 -13.21 -3.13
N VAL A 335 -3.39 -13.38 -3.21
CA VAL A 335 -4.30 -12.27 -3.56
C VAL A 335 -4.18 -11.15 -2.53
N GLY A 336 -4.15 -11.49 -1.23
CA GLY A 336 -3.95 -10.54 -0.15
C GLY A 336 -2.65 -9.75 -0.29
N SER A 337 -1.52 -10.41 -0.48
CA SER A 337 -0.22 -9.73 -0.65
C SER A 337 -0.21 -8.78 -1.85
N VAL A 338 -0.76 -9.18 -2.99
CA VAL A 338 -0.82 -8.36 -4.21
C VAL A 338 -1.74 -7.15 -4.00
N VAL A 339 -2.93 -7.35 -3.43
CA VAL A 339 -3.90 -6.28 -3.16
C VAL A 339 -3.35 -5.29 -2.13
N ILE A 340 -2.78 -5.77 -1.03
CA ILE A 340 -2.18 -4.93 0.02
C ILE A 340 -1.05 -4.07 -0.58
N THR A 341 -0.22 -4.63 -1.46
CA THR A 341 0.82 -3.87 -2.14
C THR A 341 0.28 -2.68 -2.95
N ALA A 342 -0.81 -2.89 -3.68
CA ALA A 342 -1.45 -1.82 -4.44
C ALA A 342 -2.01 -0.73 -3.51
N VAL A 343 -2.64 -1.14 -2.40
CA VAL A 343 -3.15 -0.21 -1.39
C VAL A 343 -2.00 0.65 -0.85
N ILE A 344 -0.84 0.06 -0.54
CA ILE A 344 0.33 0.80 -0.05
C ILE A 344 0.85 1.78 -1.09
N ALA A 345 1.02 1.35 -2.35
CA ALA A 345 1.52 2.23 -3.40
C ALA A 345 0.62 3.45 -3.59
N LEU A 346 -0.69 3.24 -3.58
CA LEU A 346 -1.67 4.32 -3.69
C LEU A 346 -1.70 5.20 -2.43
N THR A 347 -1.53 4.60 -1.25
CA THR A 347 -1.44 5.32 0.02
C THR A 347 -0.26 6.29 0.00
N ALA A 348 0.92 5.85 -0.47
CA ALA A 348 2.09 6.71 -0.58
C ALA A 348 1.82 7.98 -1.40
N LEU A 349 1.04 7.86 -2.48
CA LEU A 349 0.63 8.99 -3.31
C LEU A 349 -0.41 9.89 -2.63
N VAL A 350 -1.48 9.30 -2.09
CA VAL A 350 -2.64 10.04 -1.55
C VAL A 350 -2.30 10.77 -0.25
N MET A 351 -1.32 10.30 0.51
CA MET A 351 -0.87 10.95 1.74
C MET A 351 0.08 12.14 1.48
N HIS A 352 0.60 12.30 0.26
CA HIS A 352 1.64 13.28 -0.07
C HIS A 352 1.27 14.07 -1.32
N THR A 353 0.25 14.92 -1.18
CA THR A 353 -0.30 15.75 -2.27
C THR A 353 0.23 17.19 -2.24
N SER A 354 1.10 17.53 -1.29
CA SER A 354 1.73 18.85 -1.21
C SER A 354 2.70 19.05 -2.38
N ALA A 355 2.83 20.29 -2.87
CA ALA A 355 3.63 20.58 -4.06
C ALA A 355 5.12 20.17 -3.94
N SER A 356 5.68 20.15 -2.73
CA SER A 356 7.06 19.73 -2.47
C SER A 356 7.24 18.21 -2.39
N ALA A 357 6.26 17.48 -1.85
CA ALA A 357 6.34 16.02 -1.66
C ALA A 357 5.69 15.22 -2.79
N LEU A 358 4.89 15.86 -3.66
CA LEU A 358 4.18 15.18 -4.73
C LEU A 358 5.11 14.41 -5.71
N PRO A 359 6.24 14.97 -6.18
CA PRO A 359 7.11 14.24 -7.11
C PRO A 359 7.72 12.97 -6.51
N THR A 360 8.16 13.03 -5.24
CA THR A 360 8.72 11.87 -4.53
C THR A 360 7.65 10.82 -4.26
N ALA A 361 6.44 11.24 -3.89
CA ALA A 361 5.30 10.35 -3.69
C ALA A 361 4.87 9.61 -4.97
N MET A 362 4.80 10.31 -6.10
CA MET A 362 4.48 9.72 -7.40
C MET A 362 5.58 8.74 -7.86
N MET A 363 6.85 9.07 -7.62
CA MET A 363 7.98 8.18 -7.88
C MET A 363 7.88 6.90 -7.04
N LEU A 364 7.62 7.01 -5.73
CA LEU A 364 7.46 5.86 -4.83
C LEU A 364 6.27 4.99 -5.26
N CYS A 365 5.12 5.59 -5.53
CA CYS A 365 3.93 4.87 -6.01
C CYS A 365 4.23 4.07 -7.29
N ALA A 366 4.84 4.70 -8.30
CA ALA A 366 5.22 4.03 -9.54
C ALA A 366 6.25 2.90 -9.29
N ALA A 367 7.28 3.15 -8.49
CA ALA A 367 8.30 2.17 -8.18
C ALA A 367 7.72 0.93 -7.48
N ILE A 368 6.88 1.13 -6.46
CA ILE A 368 6.22 0.03 -5.73
C ILE A 368 5.34 -0.79 -6.69
N LEU A 369 4.55 -0.14 -7.55
CA LEU A 369 3.70 -0.82 -8.53
C LEU A 369 4.51 -1.60 -9.58
N ILE A 370 5.63 -1.04 -10.07
CA ILE A 370 6.53 -1.74 -10.99
C ILE A 370 7.11 -2.98 -10.31
N VAL A 371 7.65 -2.84 -9.09
CA VAL A 371 8.22 -3.95 -8.33
C VAL A 371 7.17 -5.04 -8.08
N ALA A 372 5.96 -4.66 -7.66
CA ALA A 372 4.85 -5.58 -7.44
C ALA A 372 4.45 -6.34 -8.72
N THR A 373 4.44 -5.65 -9.86
CA THR A 373 4.08 -6.23 -11.14
C THR A 373 5.19 -7.15 -11.65
N VAL A 374 6.46 -6.75 -11.55
CA VAL A 374 7.62 -7.59 -11.89
C VAL A 374 7.66 -8.84 -11.02
N TRP A 375 7.44 -8.70 -9.72
CA TRP A 375 7.37 -9.82 -8.78
C TRP A 375 6.24 -10.79 -9.14
N SER A 376 5.02 -10.29 -9.32
CA SER A 376 3.89 -11.15 -9.67
C SER A 376 4.06 -11.79 -11.05
N MET A 377 4.76 -11.15 -12.00
CA MET A 377 5.11 -11.76 -13.29
C MET A 377 6.18 -12.85 -13.18
N SER A 378 7.25 -12.62 -12.42
CA SER A 378 8.31 -13.62 -12.23
C SER A 378 7.78 -14.85 -11.47
N ALA A 379 6.86 -14.65 -10.53
CA ALA A 379 6.14 -15.71 -9.85
C ALA A 379 5.05 -16.40 -10.72
N ARG A 380 4.82 -16.01 -11.99
CA ARG A 380 3.71 -16.54 -12.82
C ARG A 380 3.77 -18.05 -13.02
N ARG A 381 4.96 -18.62 -13.21
CA ARG A 381 5.15 -20.07 -13.41
C ARG A 381 4.90 -20.88 -12.13
N GLU A 382 4.71 -20.22 -11.00
CA GLU A 382 4.34 -20.86 -9.73
C GLU A 382 2.83 -21.05 -9.57
N PHE A 383 2.02 -20.30 -10.32
CA PHE A 383 0.58 -20.48 -10.41
C PHE A 383 0.19 -21.63 -11.36
N ALA A 384 1.18 -22.21 -12.04
CA ALA A 384 0.98 -23.39 -12.88
C ALA A 384 1.25 -24.67 -12.08
N VAL A 385 0.32 -25.61 -12.19
CA VAL A 385 0.30 -26.93 -11.54
C VAL A 385 1.43 -27.80 -12.12
N VAL A 386 2.66 -27.61 -11.67
CA VAL A 386 3.77 -28.53 -11.98
C VAL A 386 4.37 -29.03 -10.68
N GLY A 387 4.30 -30.36 -10.51
CA GLY A 387 4.67 -31.09 -9.30
C GLY A 387 6.17 -31.06 -9.04
N GLU A 388 6.55 -30.37 -7.97
CA GLU A 388 7.90 -30.45 -7.39
C GLU A 388 7.80 -31.01 -5.96
N SER A 389 8.88 -31.21 -5.23
CA SER A 389 8.87 -31.86 -3.91
C SER A 389 8.45 -30.90 -2.78
N ASN A 390 7.96 -31.45 -1.66
CA ASN A 390 7.49 -30.67 -0.51
C ASN A 390 8.70 -30.13 0.29
N LEU A 391 8.71 -28.85 0.65
CA LEU A 391 9.80 -28.22 1.43
C LEU A 391 10.01 -28.83 2.83
N GLY A 392 9.10 -29.68 3.31
CA GLY A 392 9.12 -30.22 4.67
C GLY A 392 9.01 -29.11 5.73
N CYS A 393 8.98 -29.48 7.02
CA CYS A 393 9.01 -28.48 8.10
C CYS A 393 10.29 -27.64 8.05
N LEU A 394 11.44 -28.27 7.77
CA LEU A 394 12.74 -27.59 7.77
C LEU A 394 12.87 -26.54 6.67
N GLY A 395 12.33 -26.79 5.46
CA GLY A 395 12.28 -25.78 4.40
C GLY A 395 11.33 -24.64 4.72
N MET A 396 10.20 -24.90 5.39
CA MET A 396 9.29 -23.84 5.86
C MET A 396 9.96 -22.94 6.92
N TRP A 397 10.72 -23.53 7.85
CA TRP A 397 11.48 -22.76 8.84
C TRP A 397 12.65 -21.98 8.23
N LEU A 398 13.31 -22.51 7.19
CA LEU A 398 14.33 -21.77 6.45
C LEU A 398 13.75 -20.58 5.67
N VAL A 399 12.57 -20.75 5.07
CA VAL A 399 11.85 -19.64 4.42
C VAL A 399 11.45 -18.60 5.46
N MET A 400 10.88 -19.02 6.59
CA MET A 400 10.52 -18.12 7.69
C MET A 400 11.75 -17.38 8.24
N GLY A 401 12.85 -18.09 8.48
CA GLY A 401 14.11 -17.50 8.96
C GLY A 401 14.69 -16.51 7.96
N THR A 402 14.59 -16.82 6.66
CA THR A 402 15.09 -15.93 5.61
C THR A 402 14.23 -14.68 5.58
N CYS A 403 12.90 -14.82 5.58
CA CYS A 403 11.99 -13.68 5.71
C CYS A 403 12.24 -12.87 6.99
N LEU A 404 12.57 -13.51 8.12
CA LEU A 404 12.85 -12.85 9.40
C LEU A 404 14.18 -12.08 9.38
N PHE A 405 15.28 -12.69 8.94
CA PHE A 405 16.57 -11.98 8.85
C PHE A 405 16.50 -10.84 7.86
N VAL A 406 15.78 -11.07 6.77
CA VAL A 406 15.60 -10.06 5.75
C VAL A 406 14.66 -8.94 6.26
N TYR A 407 13.64 -9.24 7.06
CA TYR A 407 12.85 -8.27 7.84
C TYR A 407 13.72 -7.43 8.78
N LEU A 408 14.59 -8.07 9.57
CA LEU A 408 15.49 -7.38 10.51
C LEU A 408 16.53 -6.52 9.77
N SER A 409 16.97 -6.94 8.58
CA SER A 409 17.88 -6.16 7.75
C SER A 409 17.21 -4.90 7.17
N ALA A 410 15.94 -4.97 6.73
CA ALA A 410 15.21 -3.80 6.27
C ALA A 410 15.05 -2.76 7.40
N PHE A 411 14.69 -3.23 8.60
CA PHE A 411 14.59 -2.38 9.77
C PHE A 411 15.91 -1.65 10.04
N ALA A 412 17.03 -2.39 10.09
CA ALA A 412 18.36 -1.82 10.28
C ALA A 412 18.77 -0.83 9.17
N PHE A 413 18.34 -1.07 7.92
CA PHE A 413 18.61 -0.17 6.79
C PHE A 413 17.93 1.20 6.96
N PHE A 414 16.65 1.22 7.33
CA PHE A 414 15.91 2.48 7.55
C PHE A 414 16.31 3.20 8.84
N SER A 415 16.98 2.51 9.78
CA SER A 415 17.55 3.12 10.98
C SER A 415 18.93 3.78 10.78
N MET A 416 19.50 3.79 9.56
CA MET A 416 20.80 4.42 9.29
C MET A 416 20.73 5.96 9.23
N ALA A 417 21.75 6.64 9.76
CA ALA A 417 21.76 8.09 10.00
C ALA A 417 21.54 9.00 8.77
N ASN A 418 21.93 8.57 7.56
CA ASN A 418 21.75 9.37 6.35
C ASN A 418 20.30 9.35 5.82
N PHE A 419 19.50 8.33 6.15
CA PHE A 419 18.05 8.36 5.96
C PHE A 419 17.35 9.03 7.14
N ALA A 420 17.88 8.85 8.36
CA ALA A 420 17.37 9.44 9.60
C ALA A 420 17.40 10.99 9.65
N ALA A 421 18.20 11.63 8.79
CA ALA A 421 18.37 13.09 8.74
C ALA A 421 17.34 13.80 7.84
N GLU A 422 16.78 13.11 6.83
CA GLU A 422 15.72 13.64 5.96
C GLU A 422 14.33 13.06 6.29
N GLU A 423 14.27 11.85 6.85
CA GLU A 423 13.08 11.26 7.48
C GLU A 423 13.45 10.74 8.87
N THR A 424 12.86 11.28 9.94
CA THR A 424 13.18 10.93 11.32
C THR A 424 13.18 9.41 11.56
N PRO A 425 14.17 8.87 12.29
CA PRO A 425 14.46 7.43 12.33
C PRO A 425 13.27 6.62 12.88
N PRO A 426 13.04 5.40 12.35
CA PRO A 426 12.12 4.49 12.99
C PRO A 426 12.70 4.05 14.34
N ASN A 427 11.93 4.33 15.39
CA ASN A 427 11.82 3.55 16.61
C ASN A 427 12.79 3.71 17.79
N ILE A 428 13.71 4.68 17.84
CA ILE A 428 14.52 4.88 19.06
C ILE A 428 14.79 6.37 19.29
N PRO A 429 14.50 6.92 20.50
CA PRO A 429 14.88 8.27 20.85
C PRO A 429 16.37 8.22 21.11
N ASN A 430 17.17 8.40 20.06
CA ASN A 430 18.55 8.77 20.24
C ASN A 430 18.69 10.21 19.75
N PRO A 431 19.00 11.20 20.62
CA PRO A 431 19.53 12.47 20.12
C PRO A 431 20.68 12.08 19.19
N ILE A 432 20.67 12.54 17.93
CA ILE A 432 21.57 12.12 16.83
C ILE A 432 22.96 11.82 17.39
N ASN A 433 23.15 10.56 17.76
CA ASN A 433 24.39 10.09 18.32
C ASN A 433 24.96 9.28 17.18
N THR A 434 25.96 9.84 16.52
CA THR A 434 26.65 9.23 15.39
C THR A 434 27.14 7.81 15.70
N ALA A 435 27.23 7.44 16.99
CA ALA A 435 27.49 6.09 17.47
C ALA A 435 26.38 5.05 17.16
N GLY A 436 25.09 5.43 17.11
CA GLY A 436 24.00 4.48 16.79
C GLY A 436 23.90 4.11 15.31
N ALA A 437 24.47 4.96 14.44
CA ALA A 437 24.51 4.72 12.99
C ALA A 437 25.41 3.53 12.63
N THR A 438 26.51 3.36 13.36
CA THR A 438 27.41 2.21 13.24
C THR A 438 26.72 0.92 13.66
N ASP A 439 25.90 0.93 14.72
CA ASP A 439 25.18 -0.26 15.18
C ASP A 439 24.11 -0.70 14.17
N ALA A 440 23.36 0.26 13.60
CA ALA A 440 22.37 -0.02 12.55
C ALA A 440 23.02 -0.60 11.28
N PHE A 441 24.17 -0.05 10.86
CA PHE A 441 24.92 -0.59 9.72
C PHE A 441 25.46 -2.00 9.99
N VAL A 442 26.00 -2.24 11.19
CA VAL A 442 26.49 -3.57 11.60
C VAL A 442 25.35 -4.58 11.64
N MET A 443 24.19 -4.22 12.19
CA MET A 443 22.99 -5.06 12.20
C MET A 443 22.49 -5.34 10.78
N PHE A 444 22.44 -4.33 9.90
CA PHE A 444 22.09 -4.51 8.49
C PHE A 444 23.02 -5.52 7.81
N ALA A 445 24.34 -5.33 7.95
CA ALA A 445 25.34 -6.22 7.36
C ALA A 445 25.24 -7.65 7.93
N LEU A 446 25.07 -7.79 9.24
CA LEU A 446 24.96 -9.09 9.92
C LEU A 446 23.69 -9.84 9.48
N PHE A 447 22.54 -9.18 9.46
CA PHE A 447 21.29 -9.79 9.01
C PHE A 447 21.28 -10.07 7.51
N ALA A 448 21.88 -9.21 6.68
CA ALA A 448 22.06 -9.46 5.26
C ALA A 448 22.95 -10.69 5.01
N VAL A 449 24.05 -10.84 5.77
CA VAL A 449 24.94 -12.01 5.68
C VAL A 449 24.24 -13.28 6.18
N LEU A 450 23.54 -13.25 7.32
CA LEU A 450 22.77 -14.39 7.81
C LEU A 450 21.63 -14.78 6.84
N GLY A 451 20.96 -13.79 6.27
CA GLY A 451 19.98 -13.97 5.20
C GLY A 451 20.61 -14.60 3.96
N ALA A 452 21.79 -14.14 3.54
CA ALA A 452 22.54 -14.70 2.41
C ALA A 452 23.05 -16.13 2.68
N ILE A 453 23.41 -16.46 3.92
CA ILE A 453 23.79 -17.82 4.34
C ILE A 453 22.57 -18.74 4.31
N GLN A 454 21.44 -18.31 4.86
CA GLN A 454 20.20 -19.09 4.75
C GLN A 454 19.74 -19.24 3.30
N PHE A 455 19.90 -18.18 2.50
CA PHE A 455 19.69 -18.20 1.06
C PHE A 455 20.59 -19.22 0.35
N PHE A 456 21.87 -19.30 0.73
CA PHE A 456 22.80 -20.30 0.21
C PHE A 456 22.36 -21.73 0.56
N PHE A 457 21.95 -21.98 1.81
CA PHE A 457 21.40 -23.28 2.20
C PHE A 457 20.09 -23.61 1.48
N LEU A 458 19.24 -22.60 1.24
CA LEU A 458 18.02 -22.77 0.47
C LEU A 458 18.33 -23.14 -1.00
N ALA A 459 19.29 -22.46 -1.62
CA ALA A 459 19.70 -22.71 -3.00
C ALA A 459 20.42 -24.06 -3.17
N ARG A 460 21.21 -24.49 -2.17
CA ARG A 460 21.98 -25.75 -2.21
C ARG A 460 21.10 -26.98 -2.06
N ASN A 461 20.07 -26.92 -1.21
CA ASN A 461 19.15 -28.05 -1.00
C ASN A 461 18.20 -28.29 -2.18
N ARG A 462 18.16 -27.39 -3.17
CA ARG A 462 17.47 -27.57 -4.47
C ARG A 462 17.97 -28.79 -5.27
N TYR A 463 19.23 -29.19 -5.09
CA TYR A 463 19.89 -30.22 -5.91
C TYR A 463 20.13 -31.55 -5.18
N ARG A 464 19.65 -31.71 -3.94
CA ARG A 464 19.93 -32.89 -3.09
C ARG A 464 18.74 -33.84 -2.90
N VAL A 465 17.63 -33.65 -3.62
CA VAL A 465 16.46 -34.54 -3.56
C VAL A 465 15.98 -34.91 -4.94
#